data_AF-A0A3D1R9H2-F1
#
_entry.id   AF-A0A3D1R9H2-F1
#
_cell.length_a   1.000
_cell.length_b   1.000
_cell.length_c   1.000
_cell.angle_alpha   90.00
_cell.angle_beta   90.00
_cell.angle_gamma   90.00
#
_symmetry.space_group_name_H-M   'P 1'
#
loop_
_entity.id
_entity.type
_entity.pdbx_description
1 polymer ?
#
loop_
_entity_poly.entity_id
_entity_poly.type
_entity_poly.pdbx_seq_one_letter_code
_entity_poly.pdbx_strand_id
1 'polypeptide(L)'
;GAVVRAGELAARSDPRFNALRPELLSQIELEVSALGPFVPIASGEEFEPGRHGLLLTHGFNRGLLLPQVATKYAMGRVEFLEALAEKAGLDAQRWRSGRLLRFGVQAFSPARQEA
;
A
#
# COMPACT_ATOMS: atom_id res chain seq x y z
N GLY A 1 3.30 17.35 9.75
CA GLY A 1 2.15 16.42 9.82
C GLY A 1 2.47 15.13 9.08
N ALA A 2 1.63 14.09 9.21
CA ALA A 2 1.87 12.78 8.59
C ALA A 2 2.04 12.85 7.06
N VAL A 3 1.25 13.69 6.38
CA VAL A 3 1.35 13.92 4.93
C VAL A 3 2.71 14.48 4.51
N VAL A 4 3.20 15.53 5.20
CA VAL A 4 4.51 16.14 4.92
C VAL A 4 5.63 15.11 5.04
N ARG A 5 5.66 14.36 6.15
CA ARG A 5 6.68 13.32 6.37
C ARG A 5 6.58 12.20 5.33
N ALA A 6 5.37 11.76 4.98
CA ALA A 6 5.17 10.74 3.95
C ALA A 6 5.68 11.21 2.58
N GLY A 7 5.43 12.48 2.22
CA GLY A 7 5.95 13.08 0.99
C GLY A 7 7.48 13.14 0.96
N GLU A 8 8.11 13.58 2.05
CA GLU A 8 9.57 13.60 2.18
C GLU A 8 10.19 12.20 2.03
N LEU A 9 9.61 11.20 2.69
CA LEU A 9 10.07 9.81 2.62
C LEU A 9 9.90 9.25 1.20
N ALA A 10 8.76 9.48 0.56
CA ALA A 10 8.51 9.03 -0.81
C ALA A 10 9.47 9.68 -1.81
N ALA A 11 9.77 10.98 -1.65
CA ALA A 11 10.65 11.70 -2.56
C ALA A 11 12.13 11.35 -2.35
N ARG A 12 12.58 11.02 -1.13
CA ARG A 12 14.03 10.95 -0.81
C ARG A 12 14.51 9.63 -0.23
N SER A 13 13.61 8.77 0.25
CA SER A 13 13.96 7.61 1.10
C SER A 13 13.44 6.28 0.57
N ASP A 14 12.81 6.23 -0.60
CA ASP A 14 12.41 4.96 -1.23
C ASP A 14 13.65 4.29 -1.86
N PRO A 15 14.11 3.13 -1.35
CA PRO A 15 15.36 2.50 -1.78
C PRO A 15 15.33 1.99 -3.22
N ARG A 16 14.15 1.97 -3.86
CA ARG A 16 13.98 1.52 -5.25
C ARG A 16 14.29 2.61 -6.26
N PHE A 17 14.39 3.87 -5.83
CA PHE A 17 14.58 5.03 -6.70
C PHE A 17 15.69 5.93 -6.15
N ASN A 18 16.32 6.71 -7.03
CA ASN A 18 17.16 7.82 -6.57
C ASN A 18 16.28 8.92 -5.97
N ALA A 19 16.84 9.71 -5.04
CA ALA A 19 16.13 10.85 -4.47
C ALA A 19 15.69 11.82 -5.58
N LEU A 20 14.45 12.29 -5.48
CA LEU A 20 13.83 13.21 -6.41
C LEU A 20 14.60 14.53 -6.44
N ARG A 21 14.95 14.98 -7.65
CA ARG A 21 15.61 16.27 -7.86
C ARG A 21 14.59 17.39 -7.99
N PRO A 22 14.88 18.61 -7.50
CA PRO A 22 13.93 19.73 -7.55
C PRO A 22 13.39 20.03 -8.96
N GLU A 23 14.20 19.84 -10.00
CA GLU A 23 13.83 20.16 -11.39
C GLU A 23 12.79 19.20 -11.97
N LEU A 24 12.60 18.03 -11.33
CA LEU A 24 11.59 17.05 -11.71
C LEU A 24 10.25 17.26 -10.99
N LEU A 25 10.16 18.18 -10.03
CA LEU A 25 8.94 18.41 -9.27
C LEU A 25 7.75 18.82 -10.15
N SER A 26 7.99 19.55 -11.23
CA SER A 26 6.94 19.93 -12.20
C SER A 26 6.50 18.79 -13.12
N GLN A 27 7.18 17.65 -13.09
CA GLN A 27 6.95 16.51 -13.99
C GLN A 27 6.34 15.30 -13.27
N ILE A 28 6.13 15.38 -11.95
CA ILE A 28 5.52 14.31 -11.17
C ILE A 28 4.03 14.54 -10.97
N GLU A 29 3.29 13.46 -10.85
CA GLU A 29 1.93 13.48 -10.35
C GLU A 29 1.93 13.07 -8.88
N LEU A 30 1.24 13.85 -8.06
CA LEU A 30 1.12 13.56 -6.64
C LEU A 30 -0.18 12.81 -6.37
N GLU A 31 -0.08 11.72 -5.64
CA GLU A 31 -1.22 11.00 -5.08
C GLU A 31 -1.02 10.84 -3.58
N VAL A 32 -2.01 11.24 -2.80
CA VAL A 32 -2.05 11.05 -1.35
C VAL A 32 -3.13 10.04 -1.01
N SER A 33 -2.73 8.93 -0.40
CA SER A 33 -3.64 7.89 0.10
C SER A 33 -3.84 8.05 1.61
N ALA A 34 -5.04 8.47 2.04
CA ALA A 34 -5.43 8.49 3.44
C ALA A 34 -5.97 7.12 3.86
N LEU A 35 -5.33 6.49 4.84
CA LEU A 35 -5.73 5.18 5.34
C LEU A 35 -6.79 5.31 6.43
N GLY A 36 -7.88 4.56 6.28
CA GLY A 36 -8.88 4.39 7.34
C GLY A 36 -8.39 3.50 8.48
N PRO A 37 -9.24 3.27 9.50
CA PRO A 37 -8.90 2.42 10.63
C PRO A 37 -8.54 0.99 10.20
N PHE A 38 -7.57 0.39 10.88
CA PHE A 38 -7.22 -1.02 10.72
C PHE A 38 -8.18 -1.90 11.52
N VAL A 39 -8.87 -2.79 10.82
CA VAL A 39 -9.85 -3.72 11.39
C VAL A 39 -9.32 -5.15 11.25
N PRO A 40 -9.17 -5.91 12.35
CA PRO A 40 -8.75 -7.31 12.27
C PRO A 40 -9.74 -8.16 11.48
N ILE A 41 -9.21 -9.13 10.73
CA ILE A 41 -10.00 -10.18 10.07
C ILE A 41 -9.47 -11.56 10.49
N ALA A 42 -10.37 -12.52 10.67
CA ALA A 42 -10.02 -13.89 11.04
C ALA A 42 -9.74 -14.76 9.80
N SER A 43 -10.32 -14.40 8.65
CA SER A 43 -10.19 -15.12 7.39
C SER A 43 -9.88 -14.19 6.22
N GLY A 44 -9.14 -14.72 5.24
CA GLY A 44 -8.92 -14.06 3.95
C GLY A 44 -10.22 -13.80 3.16
N GLU A 45 -11.34 -14.41 3.53
CA GLU A 45 -12.65 -14.15 2.91
C GLU A 45 -13.29 -12.82 3.36
N GLU A 46 -12.85 -12.24 4.48
CA GLU A 46 -13.47 -11.05 5.08
C GLU A 46 -12.98 -9.70 4.49
N PHE A 47 -12.16 -9.75 3.44
CA PHE A 47 -11.79 -8.54 2.68
C PHE A 47 -12.38 -8.58 1.27
N GLU A 48 -12.25 -7.48 0.54
CA GLU A 48 -12.76 -7.38 -0.83
C GLU A 48 -11.64 -6.76 -1.68
N PRO A 49 -11.06 -7.51 -2.64
CA PRO A 49 -10.05 -6.97 -3.55
C PRO A 49 -10.56 -5.71 -4.25
N GLY A 50 -9.68 -4.72 -4.41
CA GLY A 50 -10.02 -3.43 -5.01
C GLY A 50 -10.73 -2.44 -4.09
N ARG A 51 -11.38 -2.92 -3.02
CA ARG A 51 -12.06 -2.07 -2.02
C ARG A 51 -11.24 -1.90 -0.74
N HIS A 52 -10.61 -2.98 -0.27
CA HIS A 52 -9.85 -3.01 0.97
C HIS A 52 -8.36 -3.17 0.71
N GLY A 53 -7.55 -2.45 1.48
CA GLY A 53 -6.12 -2.74 1.63
C GLY A 53 -5.93 -3.71 2.78
N LEU A 54 -4.79 -4.40 2.80
CA LEU A 54 -4.44 -5.33 3.86
C LEU A 54 -3.04 -5.03 4.42
N LEU A 55 -2.92 -5.24 5.72
CA LEU A 55 -1.67 -5.27 6.45
C LEU A 55 -1.49 -6.68 7.03
N LEU A 56 -0.40 -7.34 6.66
CA LEU A 56 0.02 -8.63 7.20
C LEU A 56 1.16 -8.42 8.19
N THR A 57 1.08 -9.07 9.35
CA THR A 57 2.17 -9.15 10.32
C THR A 57 2.42 -10.60 10.72
N HIS A 58 3.67 -11.05 10.66
CA HIS A 58 4.09 -12.39 11.08
C HIS A 58 5.48 -12.32 11.74
N GLY A 59 5.53 -12.33 13.07
CA GLY A 59 6.78 -12.07 13.80
C GLY A 59 7.34 -10.68 13.48
N PHE A 60 8.59 -10.63 12.98
CA PHE A 60 9.24 -9.39 12.55
C PHE A 60 8.90 -8.99 11.10
N ASN A 61 8.25 -9.87 10.34
CA ASN A 61 7.86 -9.60 8.96
C ASN A 61 6.55 -8.81 8.89
N ARG A 62 6.51 -7.80 8.01
CA ARG A 62 5.34 -6.97 7.81
C ARG A 62 5.24 -6.52 6.35
N GLY A 63 4.05 -6.64 5.78
CA GLY A 63 3.74 -6.21 4.43
C GLY A 63 2.40 -5.49 4.38
N LEU A 64 2.27 -4.50 3.51
CA LEU A 64 1.02 -3.78 3.28
C LEU A 64 0.81 -3.60 1.78
N LEU A 65 -0.41 -3.87 1.32
CA LEU A 65 -0.86 -3.58 -0.04
C LEU A 65 -2.11 -2.71 0.00
N LEU A 66 -2.15 -1.70 -0.86
CA LEU A 66 -3.28 -0.79 -1.01
C LEU A 66 -4.35 -1.41 -1.93
N PRO A 67 -5.63 -1.01 -1.83
CA PRO A 67 -6.71 -1.58 -2.64
C PRO A 67 -6.45 -1.51 -4.15
N GLN A 68 -5.87 -0.40 -4.64
CA GLN A 68 -5.61 -0.18 -6.07
C GLN A 68 -4.58 -1.15 -6.66
N VAL A 69 -3.77 -1.82 -5.83
CA VAL A 69 -2.86 -2.87 -6.32
C VAL A 69 -3.68 -4.02 -6.91
N ALA A 70 -4.80 -4.39 -6.27
CA ALA A 70 -5.65 -5.47 -6.75
C ALA A 70 -6.23 -5.15 -8.14
N THR A 71 -6.75 -3.93 -8.33
CA THR A 71 -7.34 -3.53 -9.61
C THR A 71 -6.28 -3.35 -10.70
N LYS A 72 -5.14 -2.73 -10.38
CA LYS A 72 -4.06 -2.48 -11.33
C LYS A 72 -3.49 -3.77 -11.94
N TYR A 73 -3.39 -4.83 -11.13
CA TYR A 73 -2.81 -6.10 -11.55
C TYR A 73 -3.86 -7.20 -11.76
N ALA A 74 -5.15 -6.85 -11.78
CA ALA A 74 -6.28 -7.78 -11.91
C ALA A 74 -6.24 -8.97 -10.94
N MET A 75 -5.75 -8.72 -9.71
CA MET A 75 -5.58 -9.77 -8.70
C MET A 75 -6.91 -10.14 -8.05
N GLY A 76 -7.17 -11.43 -8.00
CA GLY A 76 -8.17 -12.03 -7.12
C GLY A 76 -7.71 -12.09 -5.67
N ARG A 77 -8.55 -12.67 -4.82
CA ARG A 77 -8.31 -12.80 -3.37
C ARG A 77 -7.01 -13.53 -3.03
N VAL A 78 -6.81 -14.69 -3.63
CA VAL A 78 -5.65 -15.56 -3.35
C VAL A 78 -4.36 -14.89 -3.79
N GLU A 79 -4.32 -14.40 -5.03
CA GLU A 79 -3.15 -13.71 -5.59
C GLU A 79 -2.76 -12.47 -4.76
N PHE A 80 -3.74 -11.70 -4.27
CA PHE A 80 -3.47 -10.55 -3.43
C PHE A 80 -2.86 -10.93 -2.07
N LEU A 81 -3.33 -12.00 -1.44
CA LEU A 81 -2.81 -12.49 -0.16
C LEU A 81 -1.39 -13.07 -0.30
N GLU A 82 -1.12 -13.78 -1.40
CA GLU A 82 0.20 -14.32 -1.72
C GLU A 82 1.19 -13.20 -2.00
N ALA A 83 0.82 -12.22 -2.84
CA ALA A 83 1.63 -11.02 -3.09
C ALA A 83 1.88 -10.22 -1.80
N LEU A 84 0.91 -10.18 -0.87
CA LEU A 84 1.08 -9.54 0.44
C LEU A 84 2.10 -10.26 1.32
N ALA A 85 2.11 -11.60 1.31
CA ALA A 85 3.10 -12.41 2.02
C ALA A 85 4.51 -12.18 1.45
N GLU A 86 4.64 -12.22 0.13
CA GLU A 86 5.91 -11.95 -0.54
C GLU A 86 6.40 -10.53 -0.25
N LYS A 87 5.49 -9.54 -0.25
CA LYS A 87 5.80 -8.15 0.12
C LYS A 87 6.27 -8.01 1.56
N ALA A 88 5.84 -8.90 2.45
CA ALA A 88 6.30 -8.98 3.84
C ALA A 88 7.65 -9.72 3.99
N GLY A 89 8.21 -10.27 2.90
CA GLY A 89 9.40 -11.10 2.91
C GLY A 89 9.14 -12.53 3.40
N LEU A 90 7.95 -13.06 3.13
CA LEU A 90 7.51 -14.41 3.52
C LEU A 90 7.20 -15.25 2.27
N ASP A 91 7.19 -16.57 2.43
CA ASP A 91 6.65 -17.46 1.39
C ASP A 91 5.16 -17.20 1.15
N ALA A 92 4.70 -17.35 -0.11
CA ALA A 92 3.35 -17.03 -0.54
C ALA A 92 2.22 -17.56 0.38
N GLN A 93 2.33 -18.76 0.94
CA GLN A 93 1.29 -19.33 1.81
C GLN A 93 1.36 -18.92 3.29
N ARG A 94 2.42 -18.21 3.72
CA ARG A 94 2.62 -17.85 5.13
C ARG A 94 1.68 -16.75 5.62
N TRP A 95 0.89 -16.12 4.74
CA TRP A 95 -0.19 -15.24 5.20
C TRP A 95 -1.21 -15.97 6.08
N ARG A 96 -1.39 -17.29 5.90
CA ARG A 96 -2.38 -18.11 6.64
C ARG A 96 -2.10 -18.21 8.14
N SER A 97 -0.83 -18.12 8.55
CA SER A 97 -0.42 -18.11 9.96
C SER A 97 -0.17 -16.69 10.50
N GLY A 98 -0.33 -15.67 9.66
CA GLY A 98 -0.09 -14.29 10.02
C GLY A 98 -1.36 -13.57 10.50
N ARG A 99 -1.15 -12.44 11.19
CA ARG A 99 -2.23 -11.54 11.57
C ARG A 99 -2.57 -10.62 10.40
N LEU A 100 -3.83 -10.61 10.00
CA LEU A 100 -4.35 -9.74 8.94
C LEU A 100 -5.21 -8.62 9.52
N LEU A 101 -4.99 -7.41 9.03
CA LEU A 101 -5.82 -6.23 9.29
C LEU A 101 -6.25 -5.64 7.95
N ARG A 102 -7.56 -5.41 7.75
CA ARG A 102 -8.10 -4.69 6.60
C ARG A 102 -8.28 -3.20 6.88
N PHE A 103 -8.19 -2.38 5.85
CA PHE A 103 -8.46 -0.93 5.93
C PHE A 103 -9.05 -0.41 4.62
N GLY A 104 -9.78 0.71 4.69
CA GLY A 104 -10.21 1.48 3.52
C GLY A 104 -9.18 2.55 3.15
N VAL A 105 -9.22 3.03 1.92
CA VAL A 105 -8.36 4.12 1.44
C VAL A 105 -9.20 5.18 0.75
N GLN A 106 -8.91 6.45 1.04
CA GLN A 106 -9.36 7.58 0.24
C GLN A 106 -8.14 8.19 -0.46
N ALA A 107 -8.15 8.16 -1.80
CA ALA A 107 -7.08 8.72 -2.62
C ALA A 107 -7.39 10.17 -3.01
N PHE A 108 -6.37 11.01 -3.02
CA PHE A 108 -6.42 12.41 -3.42
C PHE A 108 -5.31 12.68 -4.42
N SER A 109 -5.67 13.21 -5.59
CA SER A 109 -4.71 13.71 -6.58
C SER A 109 -4.93 15.21 -6.71
N PRO A 110 -4.02 16.08 -6.26
CA PRO A 110 -4.16 17.51 -6.46
C PRO A 110 -4.18 17.80 -7.96
N ALA A 111 -5.10 18.65 -8.42
CA ALA A 111 -5.10 19.10 -9.81
C ALA A 111 -3.75 19.77 -10.14
N ARG A 112 -3.24 19.56 -11.36
CA ARG A 112 -2.09 20.34 -11.84
C ARG A 112 -2.47 21.82 -11.75
N GLN A 113 -1.68 22.60 -11.03
CA GLN A 113 -1.69 24.04 -11.24
C GLN A 113 -0.98 24.29 -12.56
N GLU A 114 -1.74 24.58 -13.61
CA GLU A 114 -1.19 25.18 -14.81
C GLU A 114 -0.66 26.56 -14.41
N ALA A 115 0.62 26.79 -14.66
CA ALA A 115 1.29 28.08 -14.46
C ALA A 115 1.00 29.01 -15.63
#